data_AF-A0A9X0H3E2-F1
#
_entry.id   AF-A0A9X0H3E2-F1
#
_cell.length_a   1.000
_cell.length_b   1.000
_cell.length_c   1.000
_cell.angle_alpha   90.00
_cell.angle_beta   90.00
_cell.angle_gamma   90.00
#
_symmetry.space_group_name_H-M   'P 1'
#
loop_
_entity.id
_entity.type
_entity.pdbx_description
1 polymer ?
#
loop_
_entity_poly.entity_id
_entity_poly.type
_entity_poly.pdbx_seq_one_letter_code
_entity_poly.pdbx_strand_id
1 'polypeptide(L)'
;MTFLTEQVSQVDVGEIKGEHKPREGGLPRLESPCPNCGNEIVASAKTYACTGCTFKVWSTIADKKITASQVETLIKKGKTVEIKGFVSKKTGKSFSAMLVLQDKTTGAVSFEFAKKK
;
A
#
# COMPACT_ATOMS: atom_id res chain seq x y z
N MET A 1 3.60 42.50 -43.35
CA MET A 1 2.60 41.52 -43.81
C MET A 1 3.41 40.26 -44.15
N THR A 2 3.42 39.17 -43.38
CA THR A 2 2.40 38.66 -42.47
C THR A 2 3.10 37.79 -41.43
N PHE A 3 2.83 38.09 -40.17
CA PHE A 3 3.02 37.20 -39.03
C PHE A 3 2.21 35.92 -39.26
N LEU A 4 2.82 34.74 -39.18
CA LEU A 4 2.17 33.61 -38.52
C LEU A 4 3.18 32.52 -38.14
N THR A 5 3.47 32.51 -36.84
CA THR A 5 3.98 31.40 -36.06
C THR A 5 3.11 30.15 -36.24
N GLU A 6 3.67 29.06 -36.76
CA GLU A 6 3.05 27.75 -36.59
C GLU A 6 3.68 27.08 -35.36
N GLN A 7 2.97 27.25 -34.25
CA GLN A 7 3.22 26.59 -32.99
C GLN A 7 2.69 25.16 -33.11
N VAL A 8 3.58 24.17 -33.16
CA VAL A 8 3.19 22.78 -32.89
C VAL A 8 3.35 22.54 -31.40
N SER A 9 2.21 22.55 -30.72
CA SER A 9 2.05 22.18 -29.32
C SER A 9 2.40 20.70 -29.16
N GLN A 10 3.54 20.40 -28.55
CA GLN A 10 3.69 19.12 -27.86
C GLN A 10 2.95 19.23 -26.53
N VAL A 11 1.74 18.68 -26.55
CA VAL A 11 0.99 18.30 -25.37
C VAL A 11 1.65 17.05 -24.81
N ASP A 12 2.64 17.21 -23.94
CA ASP A 12 3.04 16.11 -23.07
C ASP A 12 1.89 15.86 -22.11
N VAL A 13 1.23 14.73 -22.33
CA VAL A 13 0.12 14.18 -21.56
C VAL A 13 0.56 14.12 -20.10
N GLY A 14 0.15 15.13 -19.35
CA GLY A 14 0.28 15.20 -17.92
C GLY A 14 -0.34 13.96 -17.27
N GLU A 15 0.51 13.23 -16.57
CA GLU A 15 0.22 12.57 -15.30
C GLU A 15 -1.23 12.06 -15.14
N ILE A 16 -1.53 10.90 -15.73
CA ILE A 16 -2.70 10.10 -15.33
C ILE A 16 -2.43 9.43 -13.97
N LYS A 17 -2.40 10.21 -12.88
CA LYS A 17 -2.63 9.66 -11.55
C LYS A 17 -4.14 9.60 -11.34
N GLY A 18 -4.70 8.42 -11.62
CA GLY A 18 -6.12 8.12 -11.47
C GLY A 18 -6.64 8.60 -10.12
N GLU A 19 -7.45 9.66 -10.17
CA GLU A 19 -8.14 10.22 -9.03
C GLU A 19 -9.26 9.24 -8.62
N HIS A 20 -9.01 8.40 -7.60
CA HIS A 20 -10.07 7.62 -6.96
C HIS A 20 -10.89 8.53 -6.04
N LYS A 21 -11.96 9.10 -6.61
CA LYS A 21 -13.00 9.89 -5.93
C LYS A 21 -13.45 9.22 -4.62
N PRO A 22 -13.35 9.88 -3.44
CA PRO A 22 -13.98 9.39 -2.23
C PRO A 22 -15.50 9.52 -2.39
N ARG A 23 -16.22 8.41 -2.64
CA ARG A 23 -17.67 8.40 -2.43
C ARG A 23 -17.92 8.43 -0.93
N GLU A 24 -18.63 9.46 -0.51
CA GLU A 24 -19.13 9.68 0.85
C GLU A 24 -19.84 8.42 1.36
N GLY A 25 -19.42 7.91 2.52
CA GLY A 25 -20.02 6.74 3.18
C GLY A 25 -19.35 5.38 2.93
N GLY A 26 -18.15 5.31 2.35
CA GLY A 26 -17.44 4.04 2.10
C GLY A 26 -16.25 3.81 3.03
N LEU A 27 -16.03 2.55 3.42
CA LEU A 27 -14.82 2.08 4.10
C LEU A 27 -13.54 2.63 3.44
N PRO A 28 -12.47 2.95 4.21
CA PRO A 28 -11.24 3.50 3.66
C PRO A 28 -10.68 2.58 2.57
N ARG A 29 -10.28 3.13 1.42
CA ARG A 29 -9.75 2.35 0.29
C ARG A 29 -8.27 2.67 0.12
N LEU A 30 -7.48 1.69 -0.31
CA LEU A 30 -6.11 1.95 -0.73
C LEU A 30 -6.11 2.46 -2.18
N GLU A 31 -5.22 3.41 -2.47
CA GLU A 31 -4.98 3.89 -3.83
C GLU A 31 -4.18 2.87 -4.66
N SER A 32 -3.48 1.95 -3.99
CA SER A 32 -2.64 0.95 -4.63
C SER A 32 -3.44 -0.31 -5.01
N PRO A 33 -3.38 -0.77 -6.28
CA PRO A 33 -4.09 -1.98 -6.73
C PRO A 33 -3.48 -3.24 -6.13
N CYS A 34 -4.28 -4.29 -6.02
CA CYS A 34 -3.83 -5.59 -5.52
C CYS A 34 -2.80 -6.22 -6.48
N PRO A 35 -1.64 -6.70 -5.99
CA PRO A 35 -0.60 -7.30 -6.83
C PRO A 35 -0.98 -8.69 -7.37
N ASN A 36 -2.08 -9.26 -6.89
CA ASN A 36 -2.58 -10.56 -7.34
C ASN A 36 -3.60 -10.44 -8.48
N CYS A 37 -4.54 -9.50 -8.39
CA CYS A 37 -5.65 -9.40 -9.33
C CYS A 37 -5.85 -8.00 -9.95
N GLY A 38 -5.11 -6.99 -9.49
CA GLY A 38 -5.24 -5.60 -9.98
C GLY A 38 -6.45 -4.82 -9.45
N ASN A 39 -7.32 -5.44 -8.64
CA ASN A 39 -8.51 -4.78 -8.06
C ASN A 39 -8.18 -3.88 -6.86
N GLU A 40 -9.13 -3.05 -6.46
CA GLU A 40 -9.01 -2.20 -5.27
C GLU A 40 -9.01 -3.00 -3.96
N ILE A 41 -8.31 -2.45 -2.96
CA ILE A 41 -8.23 -3.01 -1.62
C ILE A 41 -9.00 -2.12 -0.67
N VAL A 42 -9.96 -2.72 0.04
CA VAL A 42 -10.81 -2.03 0.99
C VAL A 42 -10.31 -2.33 2.40
N ALA A 43 -10.06 -1.27 3.15
CA ALA A 43 -9.70 -1.31 4.56
C ALA A 43 -10.97 -1.47 5.40
N SER A 44 -11.16 -2.67 5.91
CA SER A 44 -12.13 -2.96 6.97
C SER A 44 -11.58 -2.56 8.34
N ALA A 45 -12.41 -2.63 9.38
CA ALA A 45 -12.09 -2.14 10.74
C ALA A 45 -10.71 -2.56 11.29
N LYS A 46 -10.20 -3.75 10.93
CA LYS A 46 -8.89 -4.26 11.38
C LYS A 46 -8.08 -4.95 10.27
N THR A 47 -8.60 -5.03 9.05
CA THR A 47 -8.02 -5.83 7.97
C THR A 47 -8.22 -5.15 6.62
N TYR A 48 -7.23 -5.22 5.75
CA TYR A 48 -7.33 -4.88 4.34
C TYR A 48 -7.72 -6.12 3.55
N ALA A 49 -8.86 -6.07 2.87
CA ALA A 49 -9.34 -7.16 2.04
C ALA A 49 -9.49 -6.66 0.60
N CYS A 50 -9.05 -7.47 -0.36
CA CYS A 50 -9.34 -7.19 -1.76
C CYS A 50 -10.78 -7.59 -2.09
N THR A 51 -11.44 -6.80 -2.94
CA THR A 51 -12.81 -7.08 -3.40
C THR A 51 -12.87 -8.17 -4.46
N GLY A 52 -11.77 -8.40 -5.19
CA GLY A 52 -11.72 -9.34 -6.31
C GLY A 52 -10.86 -10.60 -6.10
N CYS A 53 -10.24 -10.79 -4.93
CA CYS A 53 -9.48 -12.00 -4.64
C CYS A 53 -9.44 -12.33 -3.14
N THR A 54 -8.85 -13.48 -2.78
CA THR A 54 -8.71 -13.96 -1.40
C THR A 54 -7.65 -13.22 -0.57
N PHE A 55 -7.10 -12.12 -1.10
CA PHE A 55 -6.07 -11.34 -0.43
C PHE A 55 -6.64 -10.63 0.81
N LYS A 56 -6.11 -10.97 1.98
CA LYS A 56 -6.48 -10.36 3.27
C LYS A 56 -5.24 -10.12 4.13
N VAL A 57 -4.99 -8.86 4.47
CA VAL A 57 -3.86 -8.42 5.30
C VAL A 57 -4.40 -7.76 6.57
N TRP A 58 -3.74 -7.98 7.70
CA TRP A 58 -4.11 -7.32 8.95
C TRP A 58 -3.57 -5.88 8.97
N SER A 59 -4.41 -4.91 9.34
CA SER A 59 -3.99 -3.51 9.52
C SER A 59 -3.31 -3.29 10.87
N THR A 60 -3.50 -4.21 11.81
CA THR A 60 -2.79 -4.23 13.09
C THR A 60 -1.84 -5.41 13.09
N ILE A 61 -0.55 -5.11 13.19
CA ILE A 61 0.54 -6.10 13.16
C ILE A 61 1.44 -5.82 14.36
N ALA A 62 1.71 -6.84 15.19
CA ALA A 62 2.52 -6.71 16.41
C ALA A 62 2.09 -5.51 17.28
N ASP A 63 0.79 -5.46 17.61
CA ASP A 63 0.14 -4.40 18.43
C ASP A 63 0.25 -2.97 17.88
N LYS A 64 0.78 -2.81 16.67
CA LYS A 64 0.92 -1.52 16.00
C LYS A 64 -0.03 -1.47 14.80
N LYS A 65 -0.79 -0.38 14.69
CA LYS A 65 -1.55 -0.07 13.48
C LYS A 65 -0.59 0.50 12.42
N ILE A 66 -0.50 -0.16 11.28
CA ILE A 66 0.29 0.34 10.14
C ILE A 66 -0.53 1.38 9.36
N THR A 67 0.15 2.38 8.82
CA THR A 67 -0.49 3.46 8.04
C THR A 67 -0.81 2.95 6.62
N ALA A 68 -1.83 3.52 5.98
CA ALA A 68 -2.19 3.17 4.59
C ALA A 68 -0.96 3.23 3.66
N SER A 69 -0.16 4.29 3.75
CA SER A 69 1.08 4.46 2.96
C SER A 69 2.11 3.33 3.14
N GLN A 70 2.19 2.73 4.33
CA GLN A 70 3.06 1.57 4.58
C GLN A 70 2.49 0.31 3.90
N VAL A 71 1.18 0.11 3.98
CA VAL A 71 0.50 -1.01 3.32
C VAL A 71 0.59 -0.90 1.81
N GLU A 72 0.46 0.30 1.26
CA GLU A 72 0.67 0.57 -0.15
C GLU A 72 2.09 0.23 -0.59
N THR A 73 3.08 0.57 0.22
CA THR A 73 4.48 0.20 -0.06
C THR A 73 4.66 -1.32 -0.03
N LEU A 74 4.04 -2.01 0.96
CA LEU A 74 4.05 -3.47 1.07
C LEU A 74 3.46 -4.14 -0.19
N ILE A 75 2.36 -3.60 -0.70
CA ILE A 75 1.62 -4.12 -1.84
C ILE A 75 2.38 -3.85 -3.15
N LYS A 76 2.88 -2.61 -3.34
CA LYS A 76 3.62 -2.21 -4.54
C LYS A 76 4.99 -2.89 -4.65
N LYS A 77 5.76 -2.93 -3.56
CA LYS A 77 7.13 -3.47 -3.55
C LYS A 77 7.22 -4.93 -3.11
N GLY A 78 6.15 -5.50 -2.55
CA GLY A 78 6.18 -6.78 -1.86
C GLY A 78 6.87 -6.73 -0.48
N LYS A 79 7.38 -5.57 -0.07
CA LYS A 79 8.06 -5.35 1.21
C LYS A 79 7.91 -3.90 1.68
N THR A 80 7.76 -3.68 2.98
CA THR A 80 7.83 -2.35 3.57
C THR A 80 9.27 -1.97 3.91
N VAL A 81 9.47 -0.67 4.10
CA VAL A 81 10.64 -0.16 4.81
C VAL A 81 10.62 -0.66 6.27
N GLU A 82 11.77 -0.64 6.94
CA GLU A 82 11.85 -0.90 8.38
C GLU A 82 10.87 0.02 9.13
N ILE A 83 9.86 -0.57 9.74
CA ILE A 83 8.88 0.14 10.58
C ILE A 83 9.33 -0.04 12.02
N LYS A 84 9.53 1.08 12.70
CA LYS A 84 9.89 1.12 14.11
C LYS A 84 8.63 1.16 14.97
N GLY A 85 8.69 0.54 16.14
CA GLY A 85 7.61 0.58 17.12
C GLY A 85 6.59 -0.55 16.98
N PHE A 86 6.97 -1.67 16.37
CA PHE A 86 6.24 -2.92 16.55
C PHE A 86 6.43 -3.45 17.97
N VAL A 87 5.38 -3.92 18.63
CA VAL A 87 5.48 -4.46 19.99
C VAL A 87 5.40 -5.98 19.92
N SER A 88 6.43 -6.66 20.42
CA SER A 88 6.44 -8.12 20.39
C SER A 88 5.48 -8.66 21.45
N LYS A 89 4.46 -9.41 21.04
CA LYS A 89 3.59 -10.12 22.00
C LYS A 89 4.36 -11.03 22.96
N LYS A 90 5.55 -11.50 22.55
CA LYS A 90 6.37 -12.41 23.34
C LYS A 90 7.20 -11.71 24.43
N THR A 91 7.54 -10.44 24.25
CA THR A 91 8.50 -9.73 25.13
C THR A 91 7.97 -8.38 25.61
N GLY A 92 6.87 -7.86 25.04
CA GLY A 92 6.32 -6.53 25.33
C GLY A 92 7.21 -5.37 24.89
N LYS A 93 8.35 -5.64 24.24
CA LYS A 93 9.31 -4.62 23.82
C LYS A 93 8.97 -4.12 22.42
N SER A 94 9.19 -2.83 22.21
CA SER A 94 9.18 -2.23 20.89
C SER A 94 10.42 -2.66 20.10
N PHE A 95 10.22 -3.06 18.85
CA PHE A 95 11.27 -3.44 17.93
C PHE A 95 11.01 -2.83 16.55
N SER A 96 12.03 -2.90 15.71
CA SER A 96 11.97 -2.45 14.32
C SER A 96 12.06 -3.67 13.41
N ALA A 97 11.16 -3.78 12.44
CA ALA A 97 11.16 -4.87 11.49
C ALA A 97 10.62 -4.41 10.14
N MET A 98 10.98 -5.13 9.09
CA MET A 98 10.40 -4.99 7.76
C MET A 98 9.23 -5.97 7.65
N LEU A 99 8.13 -5.54 7.05
CA LEU A 99 7.05 -6.44 6.67
C LEU A 99 7.31 -6.89 5.24
N VAL A 100 7.33 -8.19 5.02
CA VAL A 100 7.47 -8.78 3.69
C VAL A 100 6.18 -9.52 3.38
N LEU A 101 5.64 -9.27 2.20
CA LEU A 101 4.48 -9.99 1.70
C LEU A 101 4.95 -11.37 1.25
N GLN A 102 4.77 -12.37 2.10
CA GLN A 102 5.17 -13.75 1.83
C GLN A 102 4.29 -14.34 0.74
N ASP A 103 2.98 -14.11 0.83
CA ASP A 103 2.01 -14.67 -0.09
C ASP A 103 1.13 -13.57 -0.67
N LYS A 104 1.29 -13.33 -1.98
CA LYS A 104 0.50 -12.35 -2.71
C LYS A 104 -0.94 -12.80 -2.90
N THR A 105 -1.22 -14.09 -2.77
CA THR A 105 -2.54 -14.70 -3.01
C THR A 105 -3.47 -14.57 -1.80
N THR A 106 -2.95 -14.89 -0.63
CA THR A 106 -3.66 -14.88 0.66
C THR A 106 -3.45 -13.58 1.43
N GLY A 107 -2.39 -12.83 1.14
CA GLY A 107 -2.01 -11.65 1.93
C GLY A 107 -1.21 -12.00 3.18
N ALA A 108 -0.56 -13.17 3.21
CA ALA A 108 0.29 -13.54 4.34
C ALA A 108 1.50 -12.60 4.43
N VAL A 109 1.69 -12.02 5.60
CA VAL A 109 2.79 -11.09 5.90
C VAL A 109 3.75 -11.73 6.89
N SER A 110 5.04 -11.60 6.61
CA SER A 110 6.13 -12.09 7.44
C SER A 110 6.98 -10.93 7.93
N PHE A 111 7.57 -11.08 9.11
CA PHE A 111 8.51 -10.10 9.65
C PHE A 111 9.92 -10.48 9.25
N GLU A 112 10.58 -9.60 8.52
CA GLU A 112 12.00 -9.68 8.23
C GLU A 112 12.74 -8.69 9.12
N PHE A 113 13.62 -9.21 9.98
CA PHE A 113 14.47 -8.39 10.83
C PHE A 113 15.80 -8.22 10.11
N ALA A 114 16.15 -6.98 9.76
CA ALA A 114 17.51 -6.68 9.32
C ALA A 114 18.44 -6.96 10.51
N LYS A 115 19.09 -8.14 10.52
CA LYS A 115 20.12 -8.49 11.49
C LYS A 115 21.21 -7.42 11.38
N LYS A 116 21.18 -6.42 12.25
CA LYS A 116 22.33 -5.55 12.47
C LYS A 116 23.37 -6.40 13.19
N LYS A 117 24.42 -6.76 12.45
CA LYS A 117 25.68 -7.28 13.00
C LYS A 117 26.33 -6.20 13.85
#